data_AF-A0A1G3BNQ3-F1
#
_entry.id   AF-A0A1G3BNQ3-F1
#
_cell.length_a   1.000
_cell.length_b   1.000
_cell.length_c   1.000
_cell.angle_alpha   90.00
_cell.angle_beta   90.00
_cell.angle_gamma   90.00
#
_symmetry.space_group_name_H-M   'P 1'
#
loop_
_entity.id
_entity.type
_entity.pdbx_description
1 polymer ?
#
loop_
_entity_poly.entity_id
_entity_poly.type
_entity_poly.pdbx_seq_one_letter_code
_entity_poly.pdbx_strand_id
1 'polypeptide(L)'
;MEDYREKISKFISFFSKQLDIICNAKFSENEKLYKKILYIGVIDAISKPVYPKEGNRKRFVSFVTQFSEWKDCERISLTHLAKLLEKVPDTEIPGLREFVHSNFNWREGDTIYLDKDPDYSTILNLWPRDKESLKQIGDVAFESLTHVRLFYKYRNSLIHELRKPGYGMEYEDDNSPFYHSMRYLNDNNKITWELVYPLGFYKIICGTLLKKLETHCINNRINPYNSYTFGTYFIDELNA
;
A
#
# COMPACT_ATOMS: atom_id res chain seq x y z
N MET A 1 -5.75 -26.51 29.39
CA MET A 1 -4.91 -26.04 28.27
C MET A 1 -5.84 -25.43 27.25
N GLU A 2 -5.77 -24.12 27.03
CA GLU A 2 -6.54 -23.45 26.00
C GLU A 2 -6.08 -23.95 24.62
N ASP A 3 -7.03 -24.36 23.77
CA ASP A 3 -6.73 -24.86 22.42
C ASP A 3 -6.10 -23.73 21.58
N TYR A 4 -5.05 -24.02 20.81
CA TYR A 4 -4.41 -23.02 19.94
C TYR A 4 -5.41 -22.42 18.94
N ARG A 5 -6.43 -23.20 18.54
CA ARG A 5 -7.53 -22.72 17.69
C ARG A 5 -8.40 -21.71 18.40
N GLU A 6 -8.66 -21.89 19.69
CA GLU A 6 -9.40 -20.93 20.51
C GLU A 6 -8.64 -19.60 20.59
N LYS A 7 -7.32 -19.64 20.78
CA LYS A 7 -6.47 -18.45 20.76
C LYS A 7 -6.51 -17.73 19.40
N ILE A 8 -6.38 -18.46 18.30
CA ILE A 8 -6.51 -17.88 16.96
C ILE A 8 -7.90 -17.23 16.79
N SER A 9 -8.97 -17.94 17.16
CA SER A 9 -10.34 -17.43 17.07
C SER A 9 -10.55 -16.15 17.87
N LYS A 10 -10.05 -16.08 19.12
CA LYS A 10 -10.11 -14.86 19.96
C LYS A 10 -9.37 -13.69 19.33
N PHE A 11 -8.17 -13.93 18.79
CA PHE A 11 -7.37 -12.89 18.13
C PHE A 11 -8.07 -12.36 16.88
N ILE A 12 -8.57 -13.25 16.02
CA ILE A 12 -9.28 -12.86 14.79
C ILE A 12 -10.58 -12.14 15.13
N SER A 13 -11.36 -12.65 16.09
CA SER A 13 -12.60 -12.02 16.55
C SER A 13 -12.37 -10.59 17.08
N PHE A 14 -11.29 -10.39 17.84
CA PHE A 14 -10.91 -9.06 18.31
C PHE A 14 -10.70 -8.09 17.14
N PHE A 15 -9.87 -8.45 16.16
CA PHE A 15 -9.60 -7.56 15.01
C PHE A 15 -10.80 -7.39 14.08
N SER A 16 -11.61 -8.43 13.88
CA SER A 16 -12.87 -8.31 13.13
C SER A 16 -13.79 -7.27 13.76
N LYS A 17 -13.93 -7.30 15.10
CA LYS A 17 -14.69 -6.27 15.83
C LYS A 17 -14.10 -4.87 15.66
N GLN A 18 -12.76 -4.73 15.65
CA GLN A 18 -12.13 -3.43 15.38
C GLN A 18 -12.45 -2.92 13.97
N LEU A 19 -12.42 -3.78 12.94
CA LEU A 19 -12.79 -3.41 11.58
C LEU A 19 -14.26 -2.95 11.49
N ASP A 20 -15.17 -3.62 12.19
CA ASP A 20 -16.58 -3.22 12.25
C ASP A 20 -16.75 -1.86 12.94
N ILE A 21 -16.03 -1.61 14.04
CA ILE A 21 -16.03 -0.32 14.72
C ILE A 21 -15.53 0.78 13.78
N ILE A 22 -14.39 0.57 13.11
CA ILE A 22 -13.81 1.54 12.18
C ILE A 22 -14.78 1.84 11.02
N CYS A 23 -15.42 0.80 10.47
CA CYS A 23 -16.38 0.96 9.38
C CYS A 23 -17.55 1.87 9.78
N ASN A 24 -18.08 1.67 10.99
CA ASN A 24 -19.27 2.37 11.49
C ASN A 24 -18.97 3.68 12.22
N ALA A 25 -17.71 3.95 12.57
CA ALA A 25 -17.30 5.20 13.20
C ALA A 25 -17.72 6.41 12.36
N LYS A 26 -18.09 7.49 13.03
CA LYS A 26 -18.43 8.77 12.40
C LYS A 26 -17.50 9.83 12.95
N PHE A 27 -16.93 10.63 12.04
CA PHE A 27 -16.07 11.75 12.41
C PHE A 27 -16.66 13.02 11.80
N SER A 28 -16.66 14.11 12.56
CA SER A 28 -17.23 15.39 12.11
C SER A 28 -16.50 15.95 10.89
N GLU A 29 -15.18 15.78 10.84
CA GLU A 29 -14.31 16.21 9.75
C GLU A 29 -13.31 15.11 9.42
N ASN A 30 -12.80 15.11 8.20
CA ASN A 30 -11.71 14.21 7.77
C ASN A 30 -12.01 12.71 7.99
N GLU A 31 -13.30 12.31 7.99
CA GLU A 31 -13.74 10.92 8.25
C GLU A 31 -12.95 9.89 7.42
N LYS A 32 -12.80 10.12 6.12
CA LYS A 32 -12.05 9.21 5.24
C LYS A 32 -10.57 9.10 5.64
N LEU A 33 -9.93 10.20 6.07
CA LEU A 33 -8.54 10.20 6.51
C LEU A 33 -8.37 9.37 7.80
N TYR A 34 -9.20 9.64 8.81
CA TYR A 34 -9.09 8.95 10.10
C TYR A 34 -9.41 7.47 9.98
N LYS A 35 -10.43 7.09 9.20
CA LYS A 35 -10.70 5.67 8.94
C LYS A 35 -9.53 4.97 8.25
N LYS A 36 -8.88 5.60 7.26
CA LYS A 36 -7.68 5.04 6.62
C LYS A 36 -6.54 4.82 7.60
N ILE A 37 -6.28 5.80 8.48
CA ILE A 37 -5.26 5.68 9.54
C ILE A 37 -5.55 4.48 10.45
N LEU A 38 -6.80 4.33 10.88
CA LEU A 38 -7.21 3.22 11.74
C LEU A 38 -7.07 1.86 11.03
N TYR A 39 -7.49 1.76 9.77
CA TYR A 39 -7.31 0.54 8.97
C TYR A 39 -5.82 0.18 8.81
N ILE A 40 -4.96 1.16 8.53
CA ILE A 40 -3.52 0.91 8.50
C ILE A 40 -3.01 0.41 9.85
N GLY A 41 -3.46 1.01 10.95
CA GLY A 41 -3.10 0.55 12.30
C GLY A 41 -3.44 -0.93 12.51
N VAL A 42 -4.58 -1.38 11.99
CA VAL A 42 -4.96 -2.80 11.98
C VAL A 42 -3.98 -3.61 11.15
N ILE A 43 -3.65 -3.21 9.91
CA ILE A 43 -2.68 -3.92 9.05
C ILE A 43 -1.32 -4.06 9.75
N ASP A 44 -0.80 -2.96 10.31
CA ASP A 44 0.47 -2.94 11.03
C ASP A 44 0.44 -3.90 12.24
N ALA A 45 -0.67 -3.95 12.97
CA ALA A 45 -0.84 -4.86 14.08
C ALA A 45 -0.86 -6.32 13.59
N ILE A 46 -1.77 -6.68 12.69
CA ILE A 46 -2.01 -8.08 12.28
C ILE A 46 -0.87 -8.67 11.42
N SER A 47 0.06 -7.83 10.95
CA SER A 47 1.28 -8.29 10.26
C SER A 47 2.34 -8.91 11.20
N LYS A 48 2.33 -8.57 12.50
CA LYS A 48 3.33 -9.02 13.49
C LYS A 48 3.33 -10.55 13.72
N PRO A 49 2.19 -11.25 13.81
CA PRO A 49 2.15 -12.71 13.89
C PRO A 49 2.98 -13.44 12.83
N VAL A 50 3.07 -12.91 11.61
CA VAL A 50 3.78 -13.55 10.49
C VAL A 50 5.26 -13.16 10.48
N TYR A 51 5.58 -11.91 10.84
CA TYR A 51 6.93 -11.35 10.71
C TYR A 51 7.39 -10.63 11.99
N PRO A 52 7.53 -11.33 13.14
CA PRO A 52 7.76 -10.69 14.44
C PRO A 52 9.11 -9.96 14.54
N LYS A 53 10.14 -10.44 13.84
CA LYS A 53 11.52 -9.90 13.91
C LYS A 53 11.84 -8.90 12.80
N GLU A 54 10.93 -8.67 11.88
CA GLU A 54 11.16 -7.81 10.72
C GLU A 54 10.85 -6.35 11.03
N GLY A 55 11.65 -5.44 10.46
CA GLY A 55 11.38 -4.01 10.52
C GLY A 55 10.03 -3.66 9.88
N ASN A 56 9.40 -2.57 10.36
CA ASN A 56 8.02 -2.21 9.99
C ASN A 56 7.79 -2.19 8.45
N ARG A 57 8.69 -1.55 7.69
CA ARG A 57 8.59 -1.50 6.22
C ARG A 57 8.55 -2.86 5.56
N LYS A 58 9.54 -3.72 5.88
CA LYS A 58 9.66 -5.04 5.27
C LYS A 58 8.46 -5.91 5.66
N ARG A 59 8.09 -5.88 6.94
CA ARG A 59 6.90 -6.57 7.44
C ARG A 59 5.62 -6.15 6.71
N PHE A 60 5.34 -4.84 6.62
CA PHE A 60 4.13 -4.34 5.98
C PHE A 60 4.08 -4.74 4.50
N VAL A 61 5.15 -4.48 3.75
CA VAL A 61 5.21 -4.78 2.33
C VAL A 61 5.05 -6.29 2.08
N SER A 62 5.82 -7.14 2.78
CA SER A 62 5.72 -8.59 2.63
C SER A 62 4.35 -9.13 3.01
N PHE A 63 3.75 -8.61 4.09
CA PHE A 63 2.42 -9.03 4.54
C PHE A 63 1.34 -8.65 3.51
N VAL A 64 1.34 -7.41 3.02
CA VAL A 64 0.39 -6.97 1.99
C VAL A 64 0.57 -7.77 0.70
N THR A 65 1.79 -7.91 0.18
CA THR A 65 2.04 -8.67 -1.05
C THR A 65 1.55 -10.11 -0.94
N GLN A 66 1.77 -10.78 0.18
CA GLN A 66 1.44 -12.20 0.32
C GLN A 66 -0.03 -12.46 0.70
N PHE A 67 -0.66 -11.60 1.50
CA PHE A 67 -1.96 -11.90 2.13
C PHE A 67 -3.13 -11.07 1.57
N SER A 68 -2.89 -10.03 0.75
CA SER A 68 -3.96 -9.11 0.32
C SER A 68 -4.80 -9.58 -0.86
N GLU A 69 -4.30 -10.55 -1.65
CA GLU A 69 -4.84 -10.89 -2.98
C GLU A 69 -4.91 -9.70 -3.96
N TRP A 70 -4.22 -8.60 -3.68
CA TRP A 70 -4.17 -7.42 -4.54
C TRP A 70 -3.27 -7.69 -5.75
N LYS A 71 -3.88 -8.08 -6.87
CA LYS A 71 -3.20 -8.50 -8.10
C LYS A 71 -2.22 -7.47 -8.65
N ASP A 72 -2.54 -6.18 -8.48
CA ASP A 72 -1.76 -5.08 -9.05
C ASP A 72 -0.69 -4.54 -8.09
N CYS A 73 -0.53 -5.15 -6.90
CA CYS A 73 0.37 -4.63 -5.87
C CYS A 73 1.85 -4.59 -6.30
N GLU A 74 2.26 -5.44 -7.24
CA GLU A 74 3.62 -5.50 -7.78
C GLU A 74 3.77 -4.81 -9.15
N ARG A 75 2.68 -4.33 -9.76
CA ARG A 75 2.75 -3.53 -10.99
C ARG A 75 3.47 -2.20 -10.71
N ILE A 76 4.10 -1.66 -11.75
CA ILE A 76 4.87 -0.41 -11.68
C ILE A 76 3.95 0.77 -12.01
N SER A 77 3.83 1.73 -11.10
CA SER A 77 3.00 2.91 -11.33
C SER A 77 3.50 3.71 -12.53
N LEU A 78 2.69 3.77 -13.60
CA LEU A 78 3.05 4.47 -14.82
C LEU A 78 3.15 5.98 -14.60
N THR A 79 2.32 6.55 -13.72
CA THR A 79 2.36 7.99 -13.37
C THR A 79 3.65 8.37 -12.65
N HIS A 80 4.06 7.57 -11.65
CA HIS A 80 5.32 7.82 -10.94
C HIS A 80 6.53 7.58 -11.82
N LEU A 81 6.46 6.58 -12.71
CA LEU A 81 7.49 6.32 -13.71
C LEU A 81 7.62 7.48 -14.70
N ALA A 82 6.52 7.96 -15.28
CA ALA A 82 6.52 9.12 -16.18
C ALA A 82 7.13 10.35 -15.48
N LYS A 83 6.74 10.60 -14.23
CA LYS A 83 7.26 11.73 -13.46
C LYS A 83 8.75 11.60 -13.15
N LEU A 84 9.24 10.38 -12.97
CA LEU A 84 10.66 10.11 -12.78
C LEU A 84 11.45 10.43 -14.05
N LEU A 85 10.94 10.04 -15.23
CA LEU A 85 11.60 10.28 -16.51
C LEU A 85 11.66 11.77 -16.88
N GLU A 86 10.72 12.61 -16.43
CA GLU A 86 10.83 14.06 -16.57
C GLU A 86 12.08 14.64 -15.88
N LYS A 87 12.66 13.95 -14.90
CA LYS A 87 13.84 14.41 -14.14
C LYS A 87 15.18 13.95 -14.72
N VAL A 88 15.15 13.13 -15.76
CA VAL A 88 16.35 12.55 -16.40
C VAL A 88 16.51 13.19 -17.78
N PRO A 89 17.72 13.39 -18.31
CA PRO A 89 17.90 13.76 -19.71
C PRO A 89 17.27 12.74 -20.67
N ASP A 90 16.81 13.21 -21.84
CA ASP A 90 16.12 12.35 -22.81
C ASP A 90 17.02 11.26 -23.41
N THR A 91 18.33 11.52 -23.48
CA THR A 91 19.32 10.66 -24.13
C THR A 91 19.68 9.40 -23.33
N GLU A 92 19.36 9.32 -22.04
CA GLU A 92 19.86 8.23 -21.18
C GLU A 92 19.05 6.94 -21.28
N ILE A 93 17.74 7.01 -21.55
CA ILE A 93 16.84 5.84 -21.45
C ILE A 93 15.70 5.89 -22.51
N PRO A 94 16.02 5.90 -23.81
CA PRO A 94 15.04 6.12 -24.88
C PRO A 94 13.93 5.06 -24.91
N GLY A 95 14.26 3.77 -24.72
CA GLY A 95 13.25 2.69 -24.78
C GLY A 95 12.20 2.76 -23.66
N LEU A 96 12.61 3.19 -22.46
CA LEU A 96 11.67 3.37 -21.35
C LEU A 96 10.76 4.58 -21.56
N ARG A 97 11.27 5.65 -22.18
CA ARG A 97 10.47 6.83 -22.55
C ARG A 97 9.45 6.52 -23.64
N GLU A 98 9.87 5.84 -24.69
CA GLU A 98 8.98 5.41 -25.76
C GLU A 98 7.86 4.54 -25.19
N PHE A 99 8.21 3.57 -24.34
CA PHE A 99 7.22 2.74 -23.64
C PHE A 99 6.21 3.58 -22.85
N VAL A 100 6.68 4.50 -22.00
CA VAL A 100 5.79 5.36 -21.21
C VAL A 100 4.92 6.21 -22.14
N HIS A 101 5.49 6.85 -23.16
CA HIS A 101 4.74 7.72 -24.07
C HIS A 101 3.63 6.96 -24.81
N SER A 102 3.91 5.75 -25.28
CA SER A 102 2.92 4.90 -25.97
C SER A 102 1.80 4.40 -25.04
N ASN A 103 2.07 4.25 -23.74
CA ASN A 103 1.10 3.74 -22.77
C ASN A 103 0.38 4.83 -21.97
N PHE A 104 0.84 6.09 -22.08
CA PHE A 104 0.28 7.25 -21.37
C PHE A 104 -0.64 8.08 -22.27
N ASN A 105 -1.68 7.45 -22.82
CA ASN A 105 -2.63 8.06 -23.75
C ASN A 105 -3.98 8.48 -23.10
N TRP A 106 -3.95 8.73 -21.79
CA TRP A 106 -5.14 8.96 -20.97
C TRP A 106 -5.69 10.38 -21.17
N ARG A 107 -7.02 10.52 -21.14
CA ARG A 107 -7.73 11.79 -21.34
C ARG A 107 -8.20 12.36 -20.02
N GLU A 108 -8.26 13.69 -19.92
CA GLU A 108 -8.83 14.36 -18.76
C GLU A 108 -10.25 13.85 -18.50
N GLY A 109 -10.54 13.53 -17.24
CA GLY A 109 -11.80 12.92 -16.82
C GLY A 109 -11.82 11.40 -16.81
N ASP A 110 -10.81 10.71 -17.39
CA ASP A 110 -10.76 9.25 -17.28
C ASP A 110 -10.43 8.81 -15.84
N THR A 111 -11.03 7.70 -15.43
CA THR A 111 -10.62 6.93 -14.25
C THR A 111 -9.84 5.72 -14.72
N ILE A 112 -8.55 5.65 -14.38
CA ILE A 112 -7.64 4.60 -14.84
C ILE A 112 -7.28 3.69 -13.68
N TYR A 113 -7.69 2.44 -13.74
CA TYR A 113 -7.36 1.45 -12.71
C TYR A 113 -5.95 0.89 -12.90
N LEU A 114 -5.41 0.32 -11.82
CA LEU A 114 -4.02 -0.16 -11.80
C LEU A 114 -3.78 -1.41 -12.65
N ASP A 115 -4.82 -2.06 -13.16
CA ASP A 115 -4.70 -3.17 -14.13
C ASP A 115 -4.07 -2.70 -15.45
N LYS A 116 -4.10 -1.39 -15.73
CA LYS A 116 -3.45 -0.76 -16.89
C LYS A 116 -1.98 -0.46 -16.70
N ASP A 117 -1.48 -0.53 -15.47
CA ASP A 117 -0.06 -0.32 -15.22
C ASP A 117 0.77 -1.52 -15.71
N PRO A 118 2.00 -1.29 -16.16
CA PRO A 118 2.86 -2.37 -16.64
C PRO A 118 3.26 -3.33 -15.52
N ASP A 119 3.38 -4.60 -15.89
CA ASP A 119 3.96 -5.62 -15.02
C ASP A 119 5.43 -5.31 -14.70
N TYR A 120 5.87 -5.76 -13.52
CA TYR A 120 7.23 -5.56 -13.03
C TYR A 120 8.29 -5.99 -14.05
N SER A 121 8.14 -7.18 -14.65
CA SER A 121 9.09 -7.73 -15.62
C SER A 121 9.20 -6.89 -16.89
N THR A 122 8.10 -6.30 -17.34
CA THR A 122 8.07 -5.47 -18.55
C THR A 122 8.97 -4.26 -18.38
N ILE A 123 8.83 -3.54 -17.27
CA ILE A 123 9.68 -2.37 -17.00
C ILE A 123 11.11 -2.80 -16.65
N LEU A 124 11.30 -3.91 -15.92
CA LEU A 124 12.62 -4.44 -15.56
C LEU A 124 13.51 -4.71 -16.78
N ASN A 125 12.91 -5.09 -17.91
CA ASN A 125 13.64 -5.34 -19.17
C ASN A 125 14.06 -4.04 -19.88
N LEU A 126 13.34 -2.95 -19.63
CA LEU A 126 13.63 -1.62 -20.19
C LEU A 126 14.45 -0.75 -19.23
N TRP A 127 14.58 -1.18 -17.97
CA TRP A 127 15.26 -0.43 -16.93
C TRP A 127 16.77 -0.41 -17.15
N PRO A 128 17.45 0.75 -16.97
CA PRO A 128 18.90 0.84 -17.14
C PRO A 128 19.66 -0.08 -16.17
N ARG A 129 20.73 -0.70 -16.66
CA ARG A 129 21.56 -1.64 -15.88
C ARG A 129 23.03 -1.26 -15.96
N ASP A 130 23.72 -1.39 -14.83
CA ASP A 130 25.19 -1.27 -14.74
C ASP A 130 25.79 -2.64 -14.45
N LYS A 131 26.50 -3.24 -15.42
CA LYS A 131 27.10 -4.59 -15.36
C LYS A 131 26.12 -5.71 -14.92
N GLU A 132 25.82 -5.79 -13.64
CA GLU A 132 24.97 -6.82 -13.00
C GLU A 132 23.88 -6.23 -12.07
N SER A 133 23.82 -4.92 -11.83
CA SER A 133 22.83 -4.30 -10.95
C SER A 133 21.90 -3.33 -11.69
N LEU A 134 20.68 -3.17 -11.15
CA LEU A 134 19.75 -2.14 -11.62
C LEU A 134 20.32 -0.78 -11.25
N LYS A 135 20.48 0.08 -12.25
CA LYS A 135 20.91 1.46 -12.02
C LYS A 135 19.75 2.23 -11.38
N GLN A 136 20.03 2.98 -10.32
CA GLN A 136 19.05 3.92 -9.79
C GLN A 136 18.87 5.08 -10.75
N ILE A 137 17.64 5.55 -10.91
CA ILE A 137 17.36 6.75 -11.70
C ILE A 137 17.21 7.90 -10.71
N GLY A 138 18.22 8.76 -10.62
CA GLY A 138 18.39 9.66 -9.48
C GLY A 138 18.43 8.87 -8.17
N ASP A 139 17.66 9.29 -7.17
CA ASP A 139 17.55 8.60 -5.87
C ASP A 139 16.42 7.55 -5.81
N VAL A 140 15.85 7.18 -6.96
CA VAL A 140 14.69 6.29 -7.04
C VAL A 140 15.12 4.89 -7.45
N ALA A 141 15.03 3.97 -6.49
CA ALA A 141 15.16 2.54 -6.75
C ALA A 141 13.95 2.03 -7.54
N PHE A 142 14.20 1.11 -8.49
CA PHE A 142 13.19 0.55 -9.38
C PHE A 142 11.96 0.03 -8.63
N GLU A 143 12.20 -0.78 -7.61
CA GLU A 143 11.13 -1.40 -6.83
C GLU A 143 10.28 -0.36 -6.12
N SER A 144 10.81 0.82 -5.81
CA SER A 144 10.07 1.85 -5.08
C SER A 144 8.87 2.42 -5.85
N LEU A 145 8.75 2.07 -7.14
CA LEU A 145 7.62 2.38 -8.01
C LEU A 145 6.51 1.33 -7.99
N THR A 146 6.69 0.18 -7.31
CA THR A 146 5.62 -0.82 -7.18
C THR A 146 4.52 -0.31 -6.27
N HIS A 147 3.28 -0.65 -6.59
CA HIS A 147 2.11 -0.17 -5.85
C HIS A 147 2.10 -0.50 -4.36
N VAL A 148 2.58 -1.66 -3.95
CA VAL A 148 2.69 -2.02 -2.53
C VAL A 148 3.67 -1.11 -1.78
N ARG A 149 4.74 -0.66 -2.43
CA ARG A 149 5.73 0.24 -1.83
C ARG A 149 5.26 1.69 -1.88
N LEU A 150 4.53 2.09 -2.91
CA LEU A 150 3.83 3.39 -2.95
C LEU A 150 2.73 3.46 -1.88
N PHE A 151 1.99 2.37 -1.67
CA PHE A 151 1.00 2.27 -0.60
C PHE A 151 1.65 2.37 0.78
N TYR A 152 2.81 1.75 0.98
CA TYR A 152 3.60 1.96 2.21
C TYR A 152 4.08 3.40 2.38
N LYS A 153 4.53 4.07 1.31
CA LYS A 153 4.88 5.50 1.37
C LYS A 153 3.67 6.36 1.71
N TYR A 154 2.51 6.07 1.12
CA TYR A 154 1.24 6.74 1.41
C TYR A 154 0.84 6.55 2.89
N ARG A 155 0.96 5.33 3.42
CA ARG A 155 0.79 5.01 4.83
C ARG A 155 1.63 5.90 5.75
N ASN A 156 2.89 6.16 5.40
CA ASN A 156 3.74 7.02 6.21
C ASN A 156 3.20 8.45 6.29
N SER A 157 2.74 9.02 5.17
CA SER A 157 2.13 10.36 5.21
C SER A 157 0.79 10.38 5.95
N LEU A 158 -0.01 9.32 5.89
CA LEU A 158 -1.23 9.23 6.70
C LEU A 158 -0.93 9.24 8.20
N ILE A 159 0.01 8.40 8.64
CA ILE A 159 0.27 8.17 10.08
C ILE A 159 1.16 9.24 10.69
N HIS A 160 2.18 9.68 9.98
CA HIS A 160 3.21 10.58 10.53
C HIS A 160 2.96 12.06 10.18
N GLU A 161 2.12 12.34 9.19
CA GLU A 161 1.88 13.70 8.71
C GLU A 161 0.40 14.08 8.71
N LEU A 162 -0.52 13.14 9.04
CA LEU A 162 -1.97 13.33 9.02
C LEU A 162 -2.48 13.98 7.72
N ARG A 163 -1.86 13.62 6.58
CA ARG A 163 -2.24 14.17 5.27
C ARG A 163 -2.38 13.07 4.23
N LYS A 164 -3.16 13.37 3.19
CA LYS A 164 -3.22 12.58 1.96
C LYS A 164 -2.27 13.18 0.94
N PRO A 165 -1.19 12.48 0.53
CA PRO A 165 -0.39 12.90 -0.62
C PRO A 165 -1.22 12.96 -1.89
N GLY A 166 -0.87 13.91 -2.77
CA GLY A 166 -1.60 14.17 -4.00
C GLY A 166 -2.89 14.97 -3.77
N TYR A 167 -3.51 15.36 -4.88
CA TYR A 167 -4.76 16.13 -4.88
C TYR A 167 -5.94 15.28 -5.35
N GLY A 168 -5.75 13.97 -5.39
CA GLY A 168 -6.76 13.06 -5.87
C GLY A 168 -8.01 13.04 -4.99
N MET A 169 -9.17 12.88 -5.62
CA MET A 169 -10.48 12.76 -5.02
C MET A 169 -10.94 11.31 -5.07
N GLU A 170 -11.63 10.88 -4.03
CA GLU A 170 -12.21 9.53 -3.93
C GLU A 170 -13.73 9.64 -3.83
N TYR A 171 -14.44 8.85 -4.63
CA TYR A 171 -15.89 8.70 -4.58
C TYR A 171 -16.28 7.63 -3.54
N GLU A 172 -17.55 7.57 -3.14
CA GLU A 172 -17.99 6.67 -2.06
C GLU A 172 -17.97 5.20 -2.49
N ASP A 173 -18.24 4.92 -3.76
CA ASP A 173 -18.35 3.57 -4.31
C ASP A 173 -17.00 2.99 -4.78
N ASP A 174 -15.91 3.77 -4.67
CA ASP A 174 -14.58 3.36 -5.12
C ASP A 174 -13.96 2.33 -4.17
N ASN A 175 -13.71 1.15 -4.71
CA ASN A 175 -13.22 -0.01 -3.95
C ASN A 175 -11.82 -0.50 -4.39
N SER A 176 -11.31 0.05 -5.48
CA SER A 176 -10.01 -0.31 -6.06
C SER A 176 -9.17 0.95 -6.24
N PRO A 177 -7.84 0.90 -6.07
CA PRO A 177 -7.00 2.05 -6.35
C PRO A 177 -7.03 2.43 -7.83
N PHE A 178 -6.90 3.73 -8.13
CA PHE A 178 -7.01 4.27 -9.47
C PHE A 178 -6.22 5.57 -9.61
N TYR A 179 -6.08 6.03 -10.85
CA TYR A 179 -5.67 7.38 -11.19
C TYR A 179 -6.84 8.17 -11.74
N HIS A 180 -6.85 9.46 -11.47
CA HIS A 180 -7.69 10.41 -12.20
C HIS A 180 -6.95 11.73 -12.40
N SER A 181 -7.42 12.51 -13.37
CA SER A 181 -6.81 13.79 -13.69
C SER A 181 -7.23 14.88 -12.70
N MET A 182 -6.27 15.72 -12.29
CA MET A 182 -6.48 16.98 -11.59
C MET A 182 -5.87 18.15 -12.37
N ARG A 183 -6.60 19.25 -12.44
CA ARG A 183 -6.19 20.49 -13.12
C ARG A 183 -5.82 21.55 -12.08
N TYR A 184 -4.60 22.09 -12.17
CA TYR A 184 -4.18 23.21 -11.34
C TYR A 184 -4.45 24.53 -12.06
N LEU A 185 -5.36 25.34 -11.49
CA LEU A 185 -5.73 26.64 -12.04
C LEU A 185 -4.59 27.67 -12.00
N ASN A 186 -3.61 27.48 -11.09
CA ASN A 186 -2.54 28.44 -10.85
C ASN A 186 -1.26 28.17 -11.65
N ASP A 187 -1.16 27.01 -12.33
CA ASP A 187 0.06 26.59 -13.05
C ASP A 187 -0.28 26.26 -14.51
N ASN A 188 -0.62 27.30 -15.30
CA ASN A 188 -0.92 27.22 -16.73
C ASN A 188 -1.94 26.12 -17.13
N ASN A 189 -2.93 25.84 -16.28
CA ASN A 189 -3.89 24.74 -16.50
C ASN A 189 -3.23 23.36 -16.66
N LYS A 190 -2.07 23.14 -16.02
CA LYS A 190 -1.38 21.85 -16.07
C LYS A 190 -2.27 20.76 -15.50
N ILE A 191 -2.40 19.68 -16.27
CA ILE A 191 -3.09 18.46 -15.88
C ILE A 191 -2.06 17.51 -15.26
N THR A 192 -2.45 16.89 -14.15
CA THR A 192 -1.67 15.85 -13.48
C THR A 192 -2.54 14.64 -13.24
N TRP A 193 -1.91 13.47 -13.13
CA TRP A 193 -2.58 12.21 -12.82
C TRP A 193 -2.27 11.82 -11.38
N GLU A 194 -3.31 11.78 -10.56
CA GLU A 194 -3.20 11.59 -9.11
C GLU A 194 -3.54 10.15 -8.74
N LEU A 195 -2.65 9.47 -8.01
CA LEU A 195 -2.88 8.12 -7.50
C LEU A 195 -3.75 8.16 -6.25
N VAL A 196 -4.88 7.46 -6.29
CA VAL A 196 -5.86 7.41 -5.20
C VAL A 196 -5.98 5.99 -4.66
N TYR A 197 -5.81 5.87 -3.34
CA TYR A 197 -6.20 4.68 -2.59
C TYR A 197 -7.53 4.99 -1.89
N PRO A 198 -8.69 4.57 -2.41
CA PRO A 198 -9.98 4.96 -1.86
C PRO A 198 -10.28 4.22 -0.55
N LEU A 199 -11.14 4.76 0.32
CA LEU A 199 -11.48 4.15 1.61
C LEU A 199 -12.02 2.72 1.45
N GLY A 200 -12.81 2.44 0.41
CA GLY A 200 -13.33 1.11 0.11
C GLY A 200 -12.23 0.06 -0.04
N PHE A 201 -11.11 0.44 -0.67
CA PHE A 201 -9.93 -0.42 -0.79
C PHE A 201 -9.34 -0.81 0.58
N TYR A 202 -9.27 0.12 1.54
CA TYR A 202 -8.77 -0.19 2.89
C TYR A 202 -9.68 -1.17 3.63
N LYS A 203 -10.99 -1.02 3.49
CA LYS A 203 -11.97 -1.92 4.07
C LYS A 203 -11.82 -3.34 3.51
N ILE A 204 -11.74 -3.46 2.19
CA ILE A 204 -11.60 -4.75 1.50
C ILE A 204 -10.27 -5.41 1.85
N ILE A 205 -9.15 -4.68 1.72
CA ILE A 205 -7.83 -5.24 1.94
C ILE A 205 -7.65 -5.71 3.39
N CYS A 206 -8.14 -4.96 4.38
CA CYS A 206 -8.05 -5.39 5.78
C CYS A 206 -8.85 -6.67 6.05
N GLY A 207 -10.06 -6.78 5.49
CA GLY A 207 -10.87 -7.99 5.62
C GLY A 207 -10.19 -9.21 5.00
N THR A 208 -9.62 -9.05 3.79
CA THR A 208 -8.88 -10.13 3.12
C THR A 208 -7.63 -10.53 3.91
N LEU A 209 -6.83 -9.55 4.36
CA LEU A 209 -5.61 -9.80 5.15
C LEU A 209 -5.92 -10.57 6.43
N LEU A 210 -6.98 -10.20 7.16
CA LEU A 210 -7.37 -10.87 8.40
C LEU A 210 -7.80 -12.31 8.16
N LYS A 211 -8.62 -12.56 7.12
CA LYS A 211 -9.06 -13.91 6.74
C LYS A 211 -7.89 -14.80 6.31
N LYS A 212 -6.94 -14.24 5.54
CA LYS A 212 -5.74 -14.97 5.11
C LYS A 212 -4.79 -15.25 6.27
N LEU A 213 -4.67 -14.31 7.21
CA LEU A 213 -3.92 -14.51 8.44
C LEU A 213 -4.50 -15.67 9.27
N GLU A 214 -5.83 -15.71 9.46
CA GLU A 214 -6.50 -16.81 10.16
C GLU A 214 -6.13 -18.17 9.55
N THR A 215 -6.31 -18.29 8.24
CA THR A 215 -5.99 -19.50 7.47
C THR A 215 -4.53 -19.90 7.66
N HIS A 216 -3.61 -18.94 7.58
CA HIS A 216 -2.18 -19.17 7.77
C HIS A 216 -1.84 -19.62 9.19
N CYS A 217 -2.40 -18.97 10.22
CA CYS A 217 -2.18 -19.34 11.61
C CYS A 217 -2.69 -20.75 11.92
N ILE A 218 -3.86 -21.12 11.39
CA ILE A 218 -4.42 -22.48 11.54
C ILE A 218 -3.50 -23.52 10.88
N ASN A 219 -3.13 -23.29 9.62
CA ASN A 219 -2.34 -24.25 8.84
C ASN A 219 -0.93 -24.45 9.41
N ASN A 220 -0.33 -23.39 9.96
CA ASN A 220 1.04 -23.42 10.48
C ASN A 220 1.09 -23.56 12.02
N ARG A 221 -0.06 -23.73 12.69
CA ARG A 221 -0.19 -23.79 14.15
C ARG A 221 0.49 -22.61 14.86
N ILE A 222 0.37 -21.41 14.30
CA ILE A 222 0.93 -20.18 14.86
C ILE A 222 -0.05 -19.61 15.88
N ASN A 223 0.41 -19.42 17.11
CA ASN A 223 -0.29 -18.62 18.11
C ASN A 223 0.03 -17.13 17.88
N PRO A 224 -0.93 -16.29 17.42
CA PRO A 224 -0.64 -14.90 17.06
C PRO A 224 -0.21 -14.04 18.26
N TYR A 225 -0.60 -14.43 19.47
CA TYR A 225 -0.20 -13.75 20.71
C TYR A 225 1.31 -13.84 20.99
N ASN A 226 2.00 -14.86 20.47
CA ASN A 226 3.45 -15.03 20.72
C ASN A 226 4.31 -13.90 20.10
N SER A 227 3.74 -13.10 19.19
CA SER A 227 4.41 -11.95 18.58
C SER A 227 4.22 -10.64 19.35
N TYR A 228 3.63 -10.70 20.53
CA TYR A 228 3.38 -9.54 21.39
C TYR A 228 3.82 -9.84 22.81
N THR A 229 4.39 -8.82 23.44
CA THR A 229 4.66 -8.80 24.87
C THR A 229 3.44 -8.20 25.55
N PHE A 230 2.86 -8.92 26.50
CA PHE A 230 1.73 -8.45 27.30
C PHE A 230 2.23 -8.12 28.70
N GLY A 231 1.76 -7.01 29.26
CA GLY A 231 2.09 -6.60 30.61
C GLY A 231 1.77 -5.14 30.85
N THR A 232 2.22 -4.63 32.00
CA THR A 232 1.92 -3.28 32.45
C THR A 232 2.89 -2.24 31.89
N TYR A 233 4.13 -2.64 31.63
CA TYR A 233 5.22 -1.72 31.30
C TYR A 233 5.42 -1.59 29.79
N PHE A 234 5.92 -0.45 29.34
CA PHE A 234 6.18 -0.19 27.92
C PHE A 234 7.53 -0.73 27.43
N ILE A 235 8.35 -1.24 28.35
CA ILE A 235 9.63 -1.90 28.07
C ILE A 235 9.38 -3.40 28.22
N ASP A 236 9.58 -4.16 27.14
CA ASP A 236 9.20 -5.57 27.05
C ASP A 236 9.91 -6.42 28.11
N GLU A 237 11.17 -6.11 28.41
CA GLU A 237 11.99 -6.80 29.41
C GLU A 237 11.45 -6.65 30.84
N LEU A 238 10.57 -5.68 31.09
CA LEU A 238 9.94 -5.47 32.40
C LEU A 238 8.65 -6.25 32.60
N ASN A 239 8.13 -6.91 31.56
CA ASN A 239 6.84 -7.62 31.58
C ASN A 239 6.98 -9.15 31.80
N ALA A 240 8.06 -9.58 32.44
CA ALA A 240 8.37 -11.00 32.69
C ALA A 240 7.25 -11.77 33.42
#